data_AF-A0A378BQ01-F1
#
_entry.id   AF-A0A378BQ01-F1
#
_cell.length_a   1.000
_cell.length_b   1.000
_cell.length_c   1.000
_cell.angle_alpha   90.00
_cell.angle_beta   90.00
_cell.angle_gamma   90.00
#
_symmetry.space_group_name_H-M   'P 1'
#
loop_
_entity.id
_entity.type
_entity.pdbx_description
1 polymer ?
#
loop_
_entity_poly.entity_id
_entity_poly.type
_entity_poly.pdbx_seq_one_letter_code
_entity_poly.pdbx_strand_id
1 'polypeptide(L)' 'MMAAHRVPPQMMGIMPSNVGGFGVVEKASKVFVKNELLPLQKKNERIQLLAREEVIKFEEYEI' A
#
# COMPACT_ATOMS: atom_id res chain seq x y z
N MET A 1 -14.65 -9.19 6.56
CA MET A 1 -13.37 -8.95 7.27
C MET A 1 -12.32 -8.28 6.36
N MET A 2 -12.69 -7.32 5.50
CA MET A 2 -11.76 -6.66 4.56
C MET A 2 -10.99 -5.50 5.19
N ALA A 3 -11.58 -4.82 6.17
CA ALA A 3 -10.95 -3.70 6.89
C ALA A 3 -9.66 -4.10 7.62
N ALA A 4 -9.49 -5.39 7.96
CA ALA A 4 -8.30 -5.88 8.63
C ALA A 4 -7.04 -5.77 7.77
N HIS A 5 -7.17 -5.90 6.44
CA HIS A 5 -6.05 -5.82 5.51
C HIS A 5 -5.73 -4.38 5.08
N ARG A 6 -6.63 -3.41 5.35
CA ARG A 6 -6.49 -1.98 5.01
C ARG A 6 -6.17 -1.70 3.52
N VAL A 7 -6.37 -2.68 2.63
CA VAL A 7 -6.22 -2.53 1.18
C VAL A 7 -7.55 -2.06 0.56
N PRO A 8 -7.55 -1.04 -0.31
CA PRO A 8 -8.74 -0.62 -1.04
C PRO A 8 -9.31 -1.77 -1.88
N PRO A 9 -10.63 -2.05 -1.83
CA PRO A 9 -11.25 -3.14 -2.59
C PRO A 9 -10.99 -3.07 -4.10
N GLN A 10 -10.86 -1.86 -4.65
CA GLN A 10 -10.51 -1.60 -6.06
C GLN A 10 -9.16 -2.21 -6.45
N MET A 11 -8.18 -2.15 -5.54
CA MET A 11 -6.86 -2.73 -5.74
C MET A 11 -6.84 -4.24 -5.51
N MET A 12 -7.94 -4.81 -4.99
CA MET A 12 -8.13 -6.25 -4.80
C MET A 12 -8.91 -6.90 -5.96
N GLY A 13 -9.17 -6.18 -7.05
CA GLY A 13 -9.94 -6.69 -8.19
C GLY A 13 -11.44 -6.84 -7.92
N ILE A 14 -11.96 -6.23 -6.85
CA ILE A 14 -13.38 -6.30 -6.50
C ILE A 14 -14.14 -5.29 -7.37
N MET A 15 -15.11 -5.77 -8.14
CA MET A 15 -15.99 -4.94 -8.97
C MET A 15 -17.11 -4.33 -8.12
N PRO A 16 -17.41 -3.02 -8.25
CA PRO A 16 -18.50 -2.42 -7.50
C PRO A 16 -19.84 -2.93 -8.04
N SER A 17 -20.77 -3.25 -7.14
CA SER A 17 -22.15 -3.62 -7.50
C SER A 17 -23.03 -2.42 -7.85
N ASN A 18 -22.55 -1.18 -7.61
CA ASN A 18 -23.23 0.07 -7.94
C ASN A 18 -22.37 0.98 -8.82
N VAL A 19 -23.01 1.67 -9.78
CA VAL A 19 -22.35 2.66 -10.65
C VAL A 19 -21.87 3.81 -9.77
N GLY A 20 -20.54 3.96 -9.63
CA GLY A 20 -19.90 4.98 -8.78
C GLY A 20 -19.27 4.48 -7.47
N GLY A 21 -19.30 3.18 -7.18
CA GLY A 21 -18.99 2.60 -5.85
C GLY A 21 -17.60 2.81 -5.25
N PHE A 22 -16.67 3.42 -5.99
CA PHE A 22 -15.25 3.38 -5.63
C PHE A 22 -14.48 4.69 -5.88
N GLY A 23 -14.98 5.59 -6.72
CA GLY A 23 -14.26 6.84 -7.05
C GLY A 23 -13.01 6.62 -7.90
N VAL A 24 -12.09 7.60 -7.88
CA VAL A 24 -10.88 7.61 -8.71
C VAL A 24 -9.80 6.69 -8.11
N VAL A 25 -9.44 5.63 -8.84
CA VAL A 25 -8.42 4.63 -8.44
C VAL A 25 -7.11 5.29 -8.05
N GLU A 26 -6.66 6.28 -8.82
CA GLU A 26 -5.42 7.03 -8.55
C GLU A 26 -5.39 7.61 -7.13
N LYS A 27 -6.51 8.18 -6.67
CA LYS A 27 -6.62 8.76 -5.33
C LYS A 27 -6.56 7.68 -4.25
N ALA A 28 -7.23 6.54 -4.47
CA ALA A 28 -7.19 5.41 -3.56
C ALA A 28 -5.76 4.85 -3.44
N SER A 29 -5.05 4.69 -4.55
CA SER A 29 -3.65 4.25 -4.57
C SER A 29 -2.73 5.22 -3.84
N LYS A 30 -2.85 6.53 -4.08
CA LYS A 30 -2.08 7.57 -3.35
C LYS A 30 -2.24 7.45 -1.83
N VAL A 31 -3.50 7.32 -1.37
CA VAL A 31 -3.82 7.23 0.07
C VAL A 31 -3.30 5.92 0.66
N PHE A 32 -3.48 4.80 -0.05
CA PHE A 32 -3.01 3.49 0.40
C PHE A 32 -1.48 3.44 0.51
N VAL A 33 -0.75 3.90 -0.51
CA VAL A 33 0.71 3.92 -0.48
C VAL A 33 1.22 4.78 0.67
N LYS A 34 0.67 5.99 0.84
CA LYS A 34 1.10 6.91 1.90
C LYS A 34 0.84 6.37 3.31
N ASN A 35 -0.33 5.78 3.53
CA ASN A 35 -0.80 5.45 4.88
C ASN A 35 -0.53 4.00 5.30
N GLU A 36 -0.36 3.08 4.35
CA GLU A 36 -0.14 1.66 4.62
C GLU A 36 1.24 1.20 4.16
N LEU A 37 1.60 1.48 2.90
CA LEU A 37 2.82 0.92 2.31
C LEU A 37 4.09 1.59 2.85
N LEU A 38 4.18 2.92 2.86
CA LEU A 38 5.36 3.63 3.35
C LEU A 38 5.68 3.32 4.84
N PRO A 39 4.71 3.28 5.77
CA PRO A 39 4.98 2.86 7.14
C PRO A 39 5.50 1.41 7.25
N LEU A 40 4.97 0.50 6.42
CA LEU A 40 5.46 -0.88 6.37
C LEU A 40 6.90 -0.97 5.82
N GLN A 41 7.22 -0.19 4.78
CA GLN A 41 8.59 -0.07 4.27
C GLN A 41 9.55 0.41 5.37
N LYS A 42 9.19 1.47 6.11
CA LYS A 42 9.97 1.97 7.26
C LYS A 42 10.15 0.92 8.36
N LYS A 43 9.12 0.12 8.63
CA LYS A 43 9.24 -0.98 9.61
C LYS A 43 10.24 -2.04 9.12
N ASN A 44 10.26 -2.31 7.83
CA ASN A 44 11.18 -3.26 7.21
C ASN A 44 12.64 -2.76 7.20
N GLU A 45 12.88 -1.45 7.28
CA GLU A 45 14.22 -0.91 7.54
C GLU A 45 14.82 -1.42 8.86
N ARG A 46 14.03 -1.96 9.78
CA ARG A 46 14.61 -2.63 10.97
C ARG A 46 15.42 -3.87 10.61
N ILE A 47 15.09 -4.55 9.51
CA ILE A 47 15.81 -5.74 9.03
C ILE A 47 17.24 -5.35 8.64
N GLN A 48 17.39 -4.20 7.99
CA GLN A 48 18.66 -3.57 7.65
C GLN A 48 19.59 -3.44 8.87
N LEU A 49 19.06 -2.93 9.98
CA LEU A 49 19.80 -2.78 11.24
C LEU A 49 20.23 -4.13 11.83
N LEU A 50 19.38 -5.15 11.73
CA LEU A 50 19.69 -6.50 12.22
C LEU A 50 20.76 -7.17 11.37
N ALA A 51 20.69 -6.99 10.04
CA ALA A 51 21.63 -7.57 9.08
C ALA A 51 23.00 -6.86 9.07
N ARG A 52 23.06 -5.60 9.52
CA ARG A 52 24.25 -4.73 9.45
C ARG A 52 24.77 -4.48 8.02
N GLU A 53 23.94 -4.72 7.01
CA GLU A 53 24.26 -4.57 5.60
C GLU A 53 23.01 -4.25 4.80
N GLU A 54 23.14 -3.56 3.64
CA GLU A 54 22.02 -3.17 2.75
C GLU A 54 21.35 -4.37 2.07
N VAL A 55 20.25 -4.84 2.67
CA VAL A 55 19.50 -6.01 2.19
C VAL A 55 18.19 -5.66 1.49
N ILE A 56 17.59 -4.50 1.79
CA ILE A 56 16.30 -4.09 1.23
C ILE A 56 16.42 -2.65 0.75
N LYS A 57 16.06 -2.42 -0.51
CA LYS A 57 15.98 -1.09 -1.11
C LYS A 57 14.59 -0.90 -1.73
N PHE A 58 13.99 0.26 -1.49
CA PHE A 58 12.72 0.64 -2.07
C PHE A 58 12.93 1.70 -3.15
N GLU A 59 12.12 1.64 -4.20
CA GLU A 59 12.07 2.67 -5.24
C GLU A 59 11.04 3.74 -4.88
N GLU A 60 11.19 4.92 -5.46
CA GLU A 60 10.18 5.98 -5.31
C GLU A 60 8.88 5.54 -5.97
N TYR A 61 7.76 5.89 -5.33
CA TYR A 61 6.45 5.55 -5.86
C TYR A 61 6.03 6.57 -6.93
N GLU A 62 5.86 6.08 -8.16
CA GLU A 62 5.32 6.82 -9.30
C GLU A 62 3.92 6.32 -9.68
N ILE A 63 3.10 7.19 -10.28
CA ILE A 63 1.71 6.92 -10.69
C ILE A 63 1.57 7.06 -12.20
#